data_AF-A0AAD6VXK1-F1
#
_entry.id   AF-A0AAD6VXK1-F1
#
_cell.length_a   1.000
_cell.length_b   1.000
_cell.length_c   1.000
_cell.angle_alpha   90.00
_cell.angle_beta   90.00
_cell.angle_gamma   90.00
#
_symmetry.space_group_name_H-M   'P 1'
#
loop_
_entity.id
_entity.type
_entity.pdbx_description
1 polymer ?
#
loop_
_entity_poly.entity_id
_entity_poly.type
_entity_poly.pdbx_seq_one_letter_code
_entity_poly.pdbx_strand_id
1 'polypeptide(L)'
;MAATNSLQSLHHHHSLLKTFSLDLLQQHLSDQNFREADEETRRLLIVLAGEAAQKRGYVFFSEAQFIPEQDLKDIDELWKKHSNNKFGYSVQKRIWRQKCNKDFTKFFIKVGWMKKLDTEVEQYNYRSFPNEFIWELNDDTPEGHLPLTNALRGIQLLNNILSHPAFEVDGEVEEDEVEGNENGGLKGLRDSSKPPLSNRVFKTDYSF
;
A
#
# COMPACT_ATOMS: atom_id res chain seq x y z
N MET A 1 -35.96 -31.51 -17.48
CA MET A 1 -34.50 -31.70 -17.50
C MET A 1 -33.79 -30.37 -17.80
N ALA A 2 -33.86 -29.39 -16.89
CA ALA A 2 -33.26 -28.06 -17.11
C ALA A 2 -32.55 -27.48 -15.87
N ALA A 3 -32.59 -28.17 -14.72
CA ALA A 3 -32.04 -27.66 -13.46
C ALA A 3 -30.57 -28.03 -13.23
N THR A 4 -29.99 -28.94 -14.02
CA THR A 4 -28.63 -29.47 -13.79
C THR A 4 -27.53 -28.68 -14.49
N ASN A 5 -27.84 -27.89 -15.54
CA ASN A 5 -26.86 -27.07 -16.26
C ASN A 5 -26.53 -25.75 -15.58
N SER A 6 -27.39 -25.23 -14.69
CA SER A 6 -27.16 -23.95 -14.00
C SER A 6 -26.12 -24.07 -12.88
N LEU A 7 -26.13 -25.20 -12.15
CA LEU A 7 -25.17 -25.46 -11.08
C LEU A 7 -23.78 -25.80 -11.61
N GLN A 8 -23.66 -26.51 -12.73
CA GLN A 8 -22.36 -26.73 -13.38
C GLN A 8 -21.77 -25.43 -13.93
N SER A 9 -22.59 -24.48 -14.41
CA SER A 9 -22.14 -23.16 -14.87
C SER A 9 -21.64 -22.26 -13.73
N LEU A 10 -22.32 -22.29 -12.57
CA LEU A 10 -21.91 -21.57 -11.36
C LEU A 10 -20.64 -22.17 -10.74
N HIS A 11 -20.48 -23.50 -10.75
CA HIS A 11 -19.24 -24.14 -10.31
C HIS A 11 -18.08 -23.97 -11.32
N HIS A 12 -18.35 -23.82 -12.63
CA HIS A 12 -17.31 -23.52 -13.61
C HIS A 12 -16.81 -22.07 -13.53
N HIS A 13 -17.69 -21.10 -13.21
CA HIS A 13 -17.26 -19.71 -12.98
C HIS A 13 -16.48 -19.53 -11.67
N HIS A 14 -16.73 -20.36 -10.66
CA HIS A 14 -16.01 -20.31 -9.38
C HIS A 14 -14.66 -21.03 -9.40
N SER A 15 -14.32 -21.76 -10.48
CA SER A 15 -13.14 -22.64 -10.54
C SER A 15 -12.07 -22.22 -11.57
N LEU A 16 -12.17 -21.03 -12.18
CA LEU A 16 -11.20 -20.53 -13.17
C LEU A 16 -10.52 -19.20 -12.79
N LEU A 17 -10.72 -18.68 -11.57
CA LEU A 17 -10.14 -17.41 -11.10
C LEU A 17 -9.51 -17.51 -9.70
N LYS A 18 -8.70 -18.53 -9.42
CA LYS A 18 -7.68 -18.44 -8.36
C LYS A 18 -6.31 -18.26 -9.01
N THR A 19 -6.01 -17.02 -9.43
CA THR A 19 -4.69 -16.66 -9.98
C THR A 19 -3.67 -16.37 -8.88
N PHE A 20 -4.06 -16.41 -7.60
CA PHE A 20 -3.15 -16.29 -6.48
C PHE A 20 -3.67 -17.09 -5.26
N SER A 21 -2.76 -17.41 -4.35
CA SER A 21 -3.03 -18.02 -3.05
C SER A 21 -2.39 -17.15 -1.96
N LEU A 22 -3.02 -17.13 -0.79
CA LEU A 22 -2.48 -16.49 0.42
C LEU A 22 -1.59 -17.43 1.25
N ASP A 23 -1.46 -18.71 0.86
CA ASP A 23 -0.75 -19.72 1.64
C ASP A 23 0.71 -19.34 1.91
N LEU A 24 1.39 -18.74 0.91
CA LEU A 24 2.79 -18.32 1.06
C LEU A 24 2.93 -17.16 2.05
N LEU A 25 2.01 -16.19 1.99
CA LEU A 25 1.96 -15.10 2.96
C LEU A 25 1.70 -15.64 4.37
N GLN A 26 0.72 -16.55 4.50
CA GLN A 26 0.41 -17.17 5.77
C GLN A 26 1.60 -17.95 6.34
N GLN A 27 2.33 -18.69 5.49
CA GLN A 27 3.53 -19.43 5.90
C GLN A 27 4.63 -18.48 6.39
N HIS A 28 4.96 -17.44 5.63
CA HIS A 28 5.98 -16.46 6.07
C HIS A 28 5.60 -15.79 7.39
N LEU A 29 4.33 -15.42 7.55
CA LEU A 29 3.82 -14.82 8.78
C LEU A 29 3.81 -15.81 9.96
N SER A 30 3.44 -17.07 9.76
CA SER A 30 3.48 -18.08 10.82
C SER A 30 4.89 -18.37 11.31
N ASP A 31 5.85 -18.32 10.39
CA ASP A 31 7.26 -18.55 10.67
C ASP A 31 7.98 -17.29 11.19
N GLN A 32 7.27 -16.18 11.36
CA GLN A 32 7.80 -14.85 11.73
C GLN A 32 8.86 -14.30 10.76
N ASN A 33 8.83 -14.76 9.51
CA ASN A 33 9.64 -14.26 8.41
C ASN A 33 8.99 -12.99 7.84
N PHE A 34 8.95 -11.92 8.64
CA PHE A 34 8.18 -10.71 8.32
C PHE A 34 8.70 -9.95 7.10
N ARG A 35 9.99 -10.10 6.77
CA ARG A 35 10.57 -9.50 5.57
C ARG A 35 10.04 -10.18 4.30
N GLU A 36 10.05 -11.49 4.28
CA GLU A 36 9.52 -12.30 3.19
C GLU A 36 7.99 -12.13 3.09
N ALA A 37 7.30 -11.99 4.23
CA ALA A 37 5.87 -11.67 4.25
C ALA A 37 5.57 -10.29 3.64
N ASP A 38 6.43 -9.29 3.84
CA ASP A 38 6.32 -7.96 3.22
C ASP A 38 6.47 -8.03 1.70
N GLU A 39 7.50 -8.74 1.24
CA GLU A 39 7.78 -8.98 -0.19
C GLU A 39 6.61 -9.73 -0.86
N GLU A 40 6.07 -10.75 -0.20
CA GLU A 40 4.91 -11.49 -0.68
C GLU A 40 3.63 -10.64 -0.67
N THR A 41 3.42 -9.81 0.35
CA THR A 41 2.30 -8.86 0.40
C THR A 41 2.35 -7.92 -0.80
N ARG A 42 3.54 -7.37 -1.12
CA ARG A 42 3.74 -6.52 -2.31
C ARG A 42 3.43 -7.26 -3.60
N ARG A 43 3.86 -8.51 -3.74
CA ARG A 43 3.57 -9.35 -4.91
C ARG A 43 2.07 -9.58 -5.05
N LEU A 44 1.37 -9.88 -3.95
CA LEU A 44 -0.09 -10.07 -3.93
C LEU A 44 -0.83 -8.81 -4.36
N LEU A 45 -0.47 -7.64 -3.84
CA LEU A 45 -1.06 -6.36 -4.27
C LEU A 45 -0.89 -6.12 -5.77
N ILE A 46 0.27 -6.48 -6.34
CA ILE A 46 0.52 -6.38 -7.79
C ILE A 46 -0.39 -7.33 -8.57
N VAL A 47 -0.57 -8.56 -8.10
CA VAL A 47 -1.46 -9.54 -8.76
C VAL A 47 -2.92 -9.06 -8.71
N LEU A 48 -3.36 -8.62 -7.54
CA LEU A 48 -4.70 -8.14 -7.28
C LEU A 48 -5.06 -6.86 -8.04
N ALA A 49 -4.08 -5.98 -8.28
CA ALA A 49 -4.26 -4.78 -9.10
C ALA A 49 -4.44 -5.08 -10.60
N GLY A 50 -4.22 -6.32 -11.03
CA GLY A 50 -4.51 -6.81 -12.38
C GLY A 50 -3.30 -6.92 -13.32
N GLU A 51 -3.55 -7.40 -14.55
CA GLU A 51 -2.50 -7.78 -15.52
C GLU A 51 -1.52 -6.63 -15.85
N ALA A 52 -2.02 -5.40 -15.91
CA ALA A 52 -1.18 -4.23 -16.21
C ALA A 52 -0.15 -3.97 -15.10
N ALA A 53 -0.54 -4.12 -13.83
CA ALA A 53 0.35 -4.01 -12.69
C ALA A 53 1.35 -5.16 -12.68
N GLN A 54 0.90 -6.40 -12.92
CA GLN A 54 1.77 -7.59 -12.99
C GLN A 54 2.86 -7.45 -14.06
N LYS A 55 2.50 -7.04 -15.27
CA LYS A 55 3.47 -6.84 -16.37
C LYS A 55 4.52 -5.78 -16.04
N ARG A 56 4.17 -4.81 -15.21
CA ARG A 56 5.00 -3.65 -14.87
C ARG A 56 5.77 -3.81 -13.56
N GLY A 57 5.34 -4.73 -12.70
CA GLY A 57 5.97 -5.03 -11.41
C GLY A 57 5.65 -4.04 -10.29
N TYR A 58 4.64 -3.17 -10.44
CA TYR A 58 4.18 -2.27 -9.37
C TYR A 58 2.76 -1.75 -9.60
N VAL A 59 2.10 -1.37 -8.51
CA VAL A 59 0.73 -0.81 -8.48
C VAL A 59 0.78 0.72 -8.59
N PHE A 60 -0.01 1.29 -9.50
CA PHE A 60 -0.31 2.73 -9.50
C PHE A 60 -1.39 3.03 -8.46
N PHE A 61 -1.37 4.23 -7.87
CA PHE A 61 -2.37 4.60 -6.86
C PHE A 61 -3.82 4.48 -7.38
N SER A 62 -4.06 4.77 -8.66
CA SER A 62 -5.37 4.66 -9.31
C SER A 62 -5.83 3.22 -9.50
N GLU A 63 -4.93 2.24 -9.39
CA GLU A 63 -5.25 0.81 -9.50
C GLU A 63 -5.64 0.20 -8.15
N ALA A 64 -5.29 0.84 -7.03
CA ALA A 64 -5.59 0.33 -5.69
C ALA A 64 -7.09 0.17 -5.43
N GLN A 65 -7.92 1.03 -6.02
CA GLN A 65 -9.39 0.94 -5.92
C GLN A 65 -10.00 -0.30 -6.59
N PHE A 66 -9.25 -0.98 -7.47
CA PHE A 66 -9.72 -2.18 -8.16
C PHE A 66 -9.35 -3.46 -7.43
N ILE A 67 -8.56 -3.36 -6.36
CA ILE A 67 -8.22 -4.51 -5.51
C ILE A 67 -9.50 -4.91 -4.76
N PRO A 68 -9.94 -6.19 -4.84
CA PRO A 68 -11.16 -6.58 -4.16
C PRO A 68 -11.07 -6.42 -2.64
N GLU A 69 -12.18 -5.96 -2.06
CA GLU A 69 -12.27 -5.66 -0.63
C GLU A 69 -11.92 -6.87 0.25
N GLN A 70 -12.47 -8.03 -0.09
CA GLN A 70 -12.25 -9.26 0.66
C GLN A 70 -10.78 -9.67 0.68
N ASP A 71 -10.07 -9.53 -0.45
CA ASP A 71 -8.67 -9.93 -0.54
C ASP A 71 -7.77 -9.03 0.33
N LEU A 72 -8.05 -7.73 0.40
CA LEU A 72 -7.34 -6.82 1.31
C LEU A 72 -7.65 -7.12 2.78
N LYS A 73 -8.90 -7.49 3.10
CA LYS A 73 -9.27 -7.94 4.45
C LYS A 73 -8.52 -9.20 4.83
N ASP A 74 -8.45 -10.18 3.95
CA ASP A 74 -7.77 -11.45 4.21
C ASP A 74 -6.26 -11.25 4.44
N ILE A 75 -5.61 -10.40 3.63
CA ILE A 75 -4.20 -9.99 3.83
C ILE A 75 -4.03 -9.32 5.20
N ASP A 76 -4.88 -8.35 5.54
CA ASP A 76 -4.80 -7.61 6.80
C ASP A 76 -5.05 -8.51 8.02
N GLU A 77 -5.98 -9.45 7.93
CA GLU A 77 -6.27 -10.43 8.98
C GLU A 77 -5.08 -11.34 9.25
N LEU A 78 -4.38 -11.80 8.19
CA LEU A 78 -3.15 -12.58 8.35
C LEU A 78 -2.08 -11.77 9.09
N TRP A 79 -1.83 -10.54 8.67
CA TRP A 79 -0.86 -9.67 9.34
C TRP A 79 -1.19 -9.46 10.81
N LYS A 80 -2.46 -9.14 11.14
CA LYS A 80 -2.90 -8.96 12.54
C LYS A 80 -2.76 -10.24 13.35
N LYS A 81 -3.22 -11.37 12.82
CA LYS A 81 -3.21 -12.68 13.51
C LYS A 81 -1.81 -13.09 13.93
N HIS A 82 -0.83 -12.90 13.07
CA HIS A 82 0.55 -13.35 13.29
C HIS A 82 1.46 -12.29 13.94
N SER A 83 0.93 -11.09 14.22
CA SER A 83 1.65 -10.00 14.87
C SER A 83 1.07 -9.59 16.23
N ASN A 84 0.14 -10.37 16.79
CA ASN A 84 -0.63 -9.98 17.98
C ASN A 84 -1.31 -8.60 17.79
N ASN A 85 -1.91 -8.38 16.63
CA ASN A 85 -2.55 -7.13 16.21
C ASN A 85 -1.62 -5.89 16.13
N LYS A 86 -0.29 -6.06 16.12
CA LYS A 86 0.65 -4.95 15.94
C LYS A 86 0.78 -4.48 14.49
N PHE A 87 0.61 -5.37 13.51
CA PHE A 87 0.81 -5.09 12.08
C PHE A 87 -0.50 -5.23 11.29
N GLY A 88 -0.52 -4.61 10.10
CA GLY A 88 -1.67 -4.62 9.19
C GLY A 88 -2.04 -3.22 8.68
N TYR A 89 -2.70 -3.17 7.52
CA TYR A 89 -3.18 -1.92 6.94
C TYR A 89 -4.32 -1.28 7.74
N SER A 90 -5.19 -2.06 8.38
CA SER A 90 -6.23 -1.52 9.28
C SER A 90 -5.61 -0.91 10.54
N VAL A 91 -4.50 -1.48 11.03
CA VAL A 91 -3.72 -0.94 12.14
C VAL A 91 -3.08 0.39 11.73
N GLN A 92 -2.47 0.44 10.54
CA GLN A 92 -1.91 1.68 9.97
C GLN A 92 -2.98 2.75 9.77
N LYS A 93 -4.14 2.40 9.20
CA LYS A 93 -5.26 3.33 8.99
C LYS A 93 -5.73 3.93 10.30
N ARG A 94 -5.91 3.10 11.35
CA ARG A 94 -6.29 3.56 12.69
C ARG A 94 -5.27 4.57 13.22
N ILE A 95 -3.98 4.29 13.11
CA ILE A 95 -2.92 5.22 13.55
C ILE A 95 -2.96 6.51 12.74
N TRP A 96 -3.01 6.42 11.40
CA TRP A 96 -3.03 7.55 10.49
C TRP A 96 -4.23 8.48 10.76
N ARG A 97 -5.45 7.94 10.89
CA ARG A 97 -6.65 8.73 11.18
C ARG A 97 -6.66 9.25 12.62
N GLN A 98 -6.61 8.36 13.60
CA GLN A 98 -6.93 8.70 15.00
C GLN A 98 -5.74 9.29 15.77
N LYS A 99 -4.50 8.88 15.46
CA LYS A 99 -3.31 9.33 16.20
C LYS A 99 -2.53 10.42 15.46
N CYS A 100 -2.75 10.56 14.15
CA CYS A 100 -1.98 11.47 13.30
C CYS A 100 -2.82 12.51 12.55
N ASN A 101 -4.15 12.53 12.71
CA ASN A 101 -5.06 13.48 12.04
C ASN A 101 -4.85 13.52 10.52
N LYS A 102 -4.68 12.35 9.91
CA LYS A 102 -4.39 12.16 8.47
C LYS A 102 -3.05 12.78 7.98
N ASP A 103 -2.15 13.19 8.88
CA ASP A 103 -0.81 13.70 8.56
C ASP A 103 0.19 12.55 8.36
N PHE A 104 0.67 12.38 7.12
CA PHE A 104 1.62 11.32 6.77
C PHE A 104 3.01 11.50 7.41
N THR A 105 3.45 12.74 7.68
CA THR A 105 4.74 12.97 8.34
C THR A 105 4.69 12.45 9.78
N LYS A 106 3.62 12.78 10.52
CA LYS A 106 3.40 12.26 11.86
C LYS A 106 3.22 10.74 11.86
N PHE A 107 2.49 10.22 10.87
CA PHE A 107 2.30 8.79 10.70
C PHE A 107 3.63 8.06 10.50
N PHE A 108 4.49 8.51 9.58
CA PHE A 108 5.79 7.87 9.31
C PHE A 108 6.72 7.84 10.52
N ILE A 109 6.71 8.90 11.34
CA ILE A 109 7.44 8.90 12.61
C ILE A 109 6.82 7.86 13.56
N LYS A 110 5.48 7.83 13.67
CA LYS A 110 4.74 6.98 14.61
C LYS A 110 4.89 5.49 14.32
N VAL A 111 4.82 5.09 13.05
CA VAL A 111 5.02 3.70 12.61
C VAL A 111 6.51 3.36 12.45
N GLY A 112 7.41 4.29 12.76
CA GLY A 112 8.84 4.07 12.75
C GLY A 112 9.47 3.92 11.37
N TRP A 113 8.91 4.51 10.33
CA TRP A 113 9.52 4.59 8.99
C TRP A 113 10.51 5.75 8.85
N MET A 114 10.50 6.68 9.80
CA MET A 114 11.51 7.71 9.94
C MET A 114 12.29 7.52 11.24
N LYS A 115 13.57 7.85 11.22
CA LYS A 115 14.46 7.88 12.38
C LYS A 115 14.82 9.32 12.74
N LYS A 116 14.87 9.60 14.03
CA LYS A 116 15.36 10.88 14.55
C LYS A 116 16.86 10.97 14.30
N LEU A 117 17.33 12.13 13.88
CA LEU A 117 18.75 12.43 13.77
C LEU A 117 19.28 12.93 15.11
N ASP A 118 20.54 12.58 15.40
CA ASP A 118 21.26 13.08 16.56
C ASP A 118 21.86 14.46 16.23
N THR A 119 20.99 15.46 16.20
CA THR A 119 21.31 16.85 15.88
C THR A 119 20.70 17.79 16.92
N GLU A 120 21.31 18.96 17.13
CA GLU A 120 20.82 19.98 18.07
C GLU A 120 19.38 20.44 17.77
N VAL A 121 18.98 20.36 16.49
CA VAL A 121 17.62 20.59 16.03
C VAL A 121 16.93 19.25 15.81
N GLU A 122 15.68 19.14 16.23
CA GLU A 122 14.90 17.93 15.99
C GLU A 122 14.64 17.74 14.48
N GLN A 123 15.26 16.71 13.91
CA GLN A 123 15.17 16.35 12.50
C GLN A 123 14.92 14.86 12.35
N TYR A 124 14.24 14.47 11.27
CA TYR A 124 13.92 13.09 10.95
C TYR A 124 14.30 12.76 9.51
N ASN A 125 14.87 11.58 9.30
CA ASN A 125 15.15 11.03 7.98
C ASN A 125 14.41 9.71 7.77
N TYR A 126 14.08 9.40 6.52
CA TYR A 126 13.55 8.08 6.16
C TYR A 126 14.57 6.99 6.48
N ARG A 127 14.06 5.85 6.96
CA ARG A 127 14.84 4.63 7.09
C ARG A 127 15.14 4.07 5.70
N SER A 128 16.37 3.61 5.51
CA SER A 128 16.81 2.98 4.28
C SER A 128 16.34 1.53 4.22
N PHE A 129 15.59 1.19 3.17
CA PHE A 129 15.16 -0.18 2.89
C PHE A 129 16.34 -1.02 2.34
N PRO A 130 16.43 -2.32 2.68
CA PRO A 130 15.65 -3.02 3.71
C PRO A 130 16.28 -2.91 5.12
N ASN A 131 17.55 -2.49 5.20
CA ASN A 131 18.39 -2.75 6.37
C ASN A 131 18.04 -1.95 7.63
N GLU A 132 17.38 -0.81 7.50
CA GLU A 132 17.05 0.04 8.66
C GLU A 132 15.63 -0.17 9.20
N PHE A 133 14.82 -0.99 8.53
CA PHE A 133 13.51 -1.41 8.98
C PHE A 133 13.62 -2.55 10.01
N ILE A 134 12.58 -2.70 10.83
CA ILE A 134 12.53 -3.69 11.91
C ILE A 134 11.70 -4.88 11.42
N TRP A 135 12.35 -6.02 11.27
CA TRP A 135 11.74 -7.25 10.75
C TRP A 135 11.43 -8.29 11.83
N GLU A 136 11.58 -7.92 13.09
CA GLU A 136 11.31 -8.76 14.24
C GLU A 136 10.07 -8.25 14.97
N LEU A 137 9.35 -9.15 15.65
CA LEU A 137 8.25 -8.77 16.53
C LEU A 137 8.74 -8.76 17.98
N ASN A 138 9.09 -7.59 18.48
CA ASN A 138 9.47 -7.38 19.88
C ASN A 138 8.72 -6.18 20.49
N ASP A 139 8.93 -5.93 21.78
CA ASP A 139 8.23 -4.88 22.52
C ASP A 139 8.51 -3.48 21.96
N ASP A 140 9.74 -3.24 21.49
CA ASP A 140 10.18 -1.97 20.90
C ASP A 140 9.70 -1.76 19.46
N THR A 141 9.14 -2.81 18.83
CA THR A 141 8.67 -2.71 17.45
C THR A 141 7.41 -1.85 17.37
N PRO A 142 7.42 -0.75 16.57
CA PRO A 142 6.28 0.16 16.48
C PRO A 142 5.02 -0.52 15.96
N GLU A 143 3.88 -0.16 16.55
CA GLU A 143 2.57 -0.51 16.02
C GLU A 143 2.40 0.07 14.60
N GLY A 144 1.90 -0.73 13.67
CA GLY A 144 1.73 -0.35 12.26
C GLY A 144 3.00 -0.34 11.42
N HIS A 145 4.14 -0.82 11.94
CA HIS A 145 5.41 -0.80 11.20
C HIS A 145 5.34 -1.55 9.87
N LEU A 146 4.61 -2.67 9.83
CA LEU A 146 4.43 -3.51 8.65
C LEU A 146 2.94 -3.73 8.33
N PRO A 147 2.58 -4.09 7.08
CA PRO A 147 3.45 -4.16 5.89
C PRO A 147 3.86 -2.78 5.36
N LEU A 148 4.95 -2.72 4.59
CA LEU A 148 5.44 -1.51 3.94
C LEU A 148 4.70 -1.26 2.63
N THR A 149 4.41 0.01 2.37
CA THR A 149 4.00 0.50 1.04
C THR A 149 5.02 1.53 0.57
N ASN A 150 5.63 1.29 -0.59
CA ASN A 150 6.70 2.15 -1.08
C ASN A 150 6.21 3.60 -1.32
N ALA A 151 6.74 4.54 -0.54
CA ALA A 151 6.44 5.97 -0.65
C ALA A 151 7.44 6.77 -1.52
N LEU A 152 8.42 6.12 -2.17
CA LEU A 152 9.41 6.79 -3.04
C LEU A 152 8.77 7.50 -4.24
N ARG A 153 7.55 7.11 -4.62
CA ARG A 153 6.75 7.74 -5.70
C ARG A 153 5.64 8.64 -5.15
N GLY A 154 5.76 9.06 -3.89
CA GLY A 154 4.76 9.83 -3.17
C GLY A 154 3.79 8.96 -2.36
N ILE A 155 2.92 9.63 -1.63
CA ILE A 155 2.01 9.02 -0.65
C ILE A 155 0.70 8.51 -1.24
N GLN A 156 0.43 8.74 -2.54
CA GLN A 156 -0.88 8.48 -3.13
C GLN A 156 -1.28 7.01 -3.08
N LEU A 157 -0.35 6.08 -3.33
CA LEU A 157 -0.66 4.65 -3.25
C LEU A 157 -1.04 4.24 -1.83
N LEU A 158 -0.22 4.65 -0.85
CA LEU A 158 -0.51 4.39 0.56
C LEU A 158 -1.85 5.00 0.97
N ASN A 159 -2.11 6.25 0.58
CA ASN A 159 -3.38 6.92 0.85
C ASN A 159 -4.57 6.12 0.29
N ASN A 160 -4.50 5.65 -0.96
CA ASN A 160 -5.58 4.86 -1.55
C ASN A 160 -5.76 3.49 -0.88
N ILE A 161 -4.68 2.86 -0.42
CA ILE A 161 -4.77 1.60 0.35
C ILE A 161 -5.41 1.87 1.72
N LEU A 162 -4.96 2.89 2.46
CA LEU A 162 -5.50 3.19 3.79
C LEU A 162 -6.93 3.71 3.75
N SER A 163 -7.34 4.40 2.68
CA SER A 163 -8.73 4.83 2.47
C SER A 163 -9.60 3.78 1.78
N HIS A 164 -9.08 2.57 1.54
CA HIS A 164 -9.86 1.51 0.90
C HIS A 164 -11.04 1.08 1.80
N PRO A 165 -12.24 0.81 1.23
CA PRO A 165 -13.42 0.36 1.98
C PRO A 165 -13.18 -0.92 2.80
N ALA A 166 -12.19 -1.72 2.43
CA ALA A 166 -11.76 -2.91 3.16
C ALA A 166 -11.42 -2.66 4.62
N PHE A 167 -11.03 -1.44 4.96
CA PHE A 167 -10.61 -1.05 6.30
C PHE A 167 -11.52 0.00 6.91
N GLU A 168 -12.70 0.26 6.34
CA GLU A 168 -13.69 1.10 7.02
C GLU A 168 -14.18 0.38 8.28
N VAL A 169 -14.31 1.14 9.36
CA VAL A 169 -14.88 0.65 10.62
C VAL A 169 -16.36 1.00 10.58
N ASP A 170 -17.24 0.02 10.76
CA ASP A 170 -18.69 0.24 10.78
C ASP A 170 -19.04 1.35 11.78
N GLY A 171 -19.45 2.52 11.28
CA GLY A 171 -19.94 3.65 12.08
C GLY A 171 -19.23 5.00 11.92
N GLU A 172 -18.17 5.11 11.12
CA GLU A 172 -17.47 6.39 10.89
C GLU A 172 -17.85 6.99 9.53
N VAL A 173 -18.67 8.03 9.53
CA VAL A 173 -19.02 8.81 8.32
C VAL A 173 -17.84 9.70 7.95
N GLU A 174 -17.35 9.61 6.72
CA GLU A 174 -16.35 10.52 6.19
C GLU A 174 -17.00 11.89 5.93
N GLU A 175 -16.60 12.91 6.69
CA GLU A 175 -16.79 14.30 6.27
C GLU A 175 -15.65 14.63 5.29
N ASP A 176 -15.93 14.47 3.99
CA ASP A 176 -15.05 14.95 2.93
C ASP A 176 -15.20 16.46 2.76
N GLU A 177 -14.20 17.23 3.18
CA GLU A 177 -14.07 18.63 2.79
C GLU A 177 -13.59 18.70 1.33
N VAL A 178 -14.51 19.06 0.43
CA VAL A 178 -14.21 19.32 -0.97
C VAL A 178 -13.58 20.71 -1.09
N GLU A 179 -12.25 20.80 -1.13
CA GLU A 179 -11.56 22.02 -1.56
C GLU A 179 -11.65 22.17 -3.08
N GLY A 180 -12.61 23.00 -3.52
CA GLY A 180 -12.70 23.50 -4.88
C GLY A 180 -11.54 24.44 -5.19
N ASN A 181 -10.61 24.01 -6.03
CA ASN A 181 -9.49 24.84 -6.45
C ASN A 181 -9.88 25.72 -7.64
N GLU A 182 -10.40 26.91 -7.35
CA GLU A 182 -10.56 28.00 -8.33
C GLU A 182 -9.20 28.67 -8.57
N ASN A 183 -8.49 28.24 -9.62
CA ASN A 183 -7.27 28.93 -10.04
C ASN A 183 -7.60 30.22 -10.80
N GLY A 184 -7.49 31.34 -10.10
CA GLY A 184 -7.44 32.69 -10.65
C GLY A 184 -6.29 32.86 -11.63
N GLY A 185 -6.60 33.43 -12.80
CA GLY A 185 -5.63 33.71 -13.85
C GLY A 185 -4.68 34.85 -13.51
N LEU A 186 -3.42 34.68 -13.89
CA LEU A 186 -2.53 35.79 -14.22
C LEU A 186 -1.89 35.56 -15.59
N LYS A 187 -1.95 36.63 -16.39
CA LYS A 187 -1.65 36.70 -17.81
C LYS A 187 -0.23 37.24 -18.01
N GLY A 188 0.51 36.64 -18.93
CA GLY A 188 1.52 37.34 -19.75
C GLY A 188 2.99 37.00 -19.47
N LEU A 189 3.65 36.28 -20.39
CA LEU A 189 4.47 36.85 -21.48
C LEU A 189 5.35 35.75 -22.12
N ARG A 190 5.43 35.83 -23.45
CA ARG A 190 6.10 34.94 -24.41
C ARG A 190 7.62 35.18 -24.37
N ASP A 191 8.45 34.14 -24.44
CA ASP A 191 9.52 34.06 -25.45
C ASP A 191 10.05 32.63 -25.67
N SER A 192 10.48 32.40 -26.90
CA SER A 192 10.94 31.22 -27.60
C SER A 192 12.39 30.83 -27.33
N SER A 193 12.67 29.52 -27.21
CA SER A 193 13.76 28.80 -27.90
C SER A 193 13.91 27.35 -27.40
N LYS A 194 13.79 26.36 -28.29
CA LYS A 194 14.12 24.95 -28.05
C LYS A 194 15.51 24.63 -28.64
N PRO A 195 16.28 23.73 -28.01
CA PRO A 195 17.15 22.80 -28.74
C PRO A 195 16.82 21.32 -28.43
N PRO A 196 17.33 20.37 -29.23
CA PRO A 196 16.63 19.11 -29.51
C PRO A 196 16.96 17.96 -28.55
N LEU A 197 16.01 17.02 -28.50
CA LEU A 197 16.02 15.77 -27.73
C LEU A 197 17.11 14.81 -28.22
N SER A 198 18.05 14.47 -27.34
CA SER A 198 18.93 13.31 -27.48
C SER A 198 18.21 12.08 -26.92
N ASN A 199 17.85 11.14 -27.79
CA ASN A 199 17.36 9.82 -27.42
C ASN A 199 18.45 9.04 -26.67
N ARG A 200 18.38 9.06 -25.33
CA ARG A 200 18.92 7.98 -24.50
C ARG A 200 17.74 7.29 -23.83
N VAL A 201 17.35 6.16 -24.40
CA VAL A 201 16.45 5.22 -23.73
C VAL A 201 17.24 4.62 -22.58
N PHE A 202 17.14 5.24 -21.41
CA PHE A 202 17.50 4.58 -20.16
C PHE A 202 16.36 3.61 -19.86
N LYS A 203 16.56 2.32 -20.16
CA LYS A 203 15.78 1.27 -19.51
C LYS A 203 16.25 1.23 -18.07
N THR A 204 15.54 1.94 -17.19
CA THR A 204 15.72 1.78 -15.76
C THR A 204 15.12 0.43 -15.38
N ASP A 205 15.98 -0.47 -14.93
CA ASP A 205 15.58 -1.73 -14.34
C ASP A 205 15.01 -1.45 -12.95
N TYR A 206 13.78 -1.90 -12.73
CA TYR A 206 13.03 -1.73 -11.49
C TYR A 206 12.69 -3.07 -10.85
N SER A 207 13.34 -4.15 -11.30
CA SER A 207 13.39 -5.39 -10.54
C SER A 207 14.48 -5.26 -9.46
N PHE A 208 14.11 -5.64 -8.22
CA PHE A 208 15.05 -5.84 -7.12
C PHE A 208 15.48 -7.30 -7.09
#